data_AF-C2BIQ3-F1
#
_entry.id   AF-C2BIQ3-F1
#
_cell.length_a   1.000
_cell.length_b   1.000
_cell.length_c   1.000
_cell.angle_alpha   90.00
_cell.angle_beta   90.00
_cell.angle_gamma   90.00
#
_symmetry.space_group_name_H-M   'P 1'
#
loop_
_entity.id
_entity.type
_entity.pdbx_description
1 polymer ?
#
loop_
_entity_poly.entity_id
_entity_poly.type
_entity_poly.pdbx_seq_one_letter_code
_entity_poly.pdbx_strand_id
1 'polypeptide(L)'
;MLSPFITRKEISIKKLDQIRQESKEIKEKIDDTEERLMQLKNQEKKILKQDIVRRRKERTHRLITRRPILESLIENAEELTEEEIKILLEEAKKTKQFKETLKIMSEN
;
A
#
# COMPACT_ATOMS: atom_id res chain seq x y z
N MET A 1 28.20 -65.51 -7.71
CA MET A 1 28.29 -64.21 -7.03
C MET A 1 28.64 -63.15 -8.05
N LEU A 2 27.92 -62.03 -8.09
CA LEU A 2 28.23 -60.93 -9.03
C LEU A 2 29.51 -60.19 -8.61
N SER A 3 30.25 -59.64 -9.57
CA SER A 3 31.50 -58.90 -9.33
C SER A 3 31.27 -57.64 -8.49
N PRO A 4 32.18 -57.30 -7.53
CA PRO A 4 32.09 -56.07 -6.73
C PRO A 4 32.01 -54.79 -7.57
N PHE A 5 32.60 -54.77 -8.77
CA PHE A 5 32.55 -53.63 -9.68
C PHE A 5 31.15 -53.42 -10.29
N ILE A 6 30.45 -54.51 -10.62
CA ILE A 6 29.08 -54.46 -11.15
C ILE A 6 28.14 -53.90 -10.07
N THR A 7 28.32 -54.37 -8.83
CA THR A 7 27.51 -53.95 -7.68
C THR A 7 27.69 -52.46 -7.33
N ARG A 8 28.93 -51.93 -7.40
CA ARG A 8 29.17 -50.48 -7.21
C ARG A 8 28.52 -49.64 -8.29
N LYS A 9 28.59 -50.06 -9.56
CA LYS A 9 28.01 -49.32 -10.68
C LYS A 9 26.48 -49.21 -10.55
N GLU A 10 25.80 -50.28 -10.13
CA GLU A 10 24.36 -50.27 -9.90
C GLU A 10 23.95 -49.32 -8.77
N ILE A 11 24.69 -49.29 -7.65
CA ILE A 11 24.44 -48.37 -6.54
C ILE A 11 24.57 -46.91 -7.01
N SER A 12 25.61 -46.60 -7.80
CA SER A 12 25.80 -45.25 -8.35
C SER A 12 24.66 -44.84 -9.27
N ILE A 13 24.16 -45.74 -10.13
CA ILE A 13 23.02 -45.45 -11.03
C ILE A 13 21.75 -45.15 -10.21
N LYS A 14 21.43 -45.98 -9.22
CA LYS A 14 20.27 -45.72 -8.33
C LYS A 14 20.35 -44.37 -7.64
N LYS A 15 21.53 -43.98 -7.17
CA LYS A 15 21.75 -42.67 -6.53
C LYS A 15 21.58 -41.51 -7.53
N LEU A 16 22.02 -41.67 -8.77
CA LEU A 16 21.82 -40.67 -9.82
C LEU A 16 20.34 -40.49 -10.17
N ASP A 17 19.58 -41.59 -10.26
CA ASP A 17 18.14 -41.53 -10.55
C ASP A 17 17.36 -40.89 -9.40
N GLN A 18 17.74 -41.17 -8.16
CA GLN A 18 17.18 -40.48 -6.99
C GLN A 18 17.42 -38.96 -7.06
N ILE A 19 18.66 -38.53 -7.32
CA ILE A 19 19.01 -37.11 -7.44
C ILE A 19 18.23 -36.43 -8.58
N ARG A 20 18.03 -37.14 -9.71
CA ARG A 20 17.24 -36.62 -10.84
C ARG A 20 15.78 -36.40 -10.45
N GLN A 21 15.20 -37.35 -9.71
CA GLN A 21 13.84 -37.25 -9.22
C GLN A 21 13.69 -36.08 -8.23
N GLU A 22 14.59 -35.98 -7.26
CA GLU A 22 14.64 -34.88 -6.29
C GLU A 22 14.79 -33.51 -7.00
N SER A 23 15.67 -33.43 -8.00
CA SER A 23 15.85 -32.22 -8.80
C SER A 23 14.59 -31.81 -9.55
N LYS A 24 13.82 -32.78 -10.07
CA LYS A 24 12.56 -32.52 -10.75
C LYS A 24 11.51 -31.97 -9.78
N GLU A 25 11.37 -32.59 -8.61
CA GLU A 25 10.44 -32.14 -7.58
C GLU A 25 10.78 -30.75 -7.04
N ILE A 26 12.07 -30.45 -6.88
CA ILE A 26 12.51 -29.10 -6.48
C ILE A 26 12.14 -28.07 -7.55
N LYS A 27 12.32 -28.38 -8.84
CA LYS A 27 11.92 -27.47 -9.92
C LYS A 27 10.43 -27.20 -9.92
N GLU A 28 9.59 -28.23 -9.81
CA GLU A 28 8.13 -28.07 -9.74
C GLU A 28 7.70 -27.19 -8.54
N LYS A 29 8.38 -27.33 -7.39
CA LYS A 29 8.12 -26.47 -6.22
C LYS A 29 8.57 -25.02 -6.44
N ILE A 30 9.67 -24.80 -7.15
CA ILE A 30 10.13 -23.45 -7.51
C ILE A 30 9.09 -22.79 -8.42
N ASP A 31 8.64 -23.49 -9.46
CA ASP A 31 7.67 -22.96 -10.43
C ASP A 31 6.35 -22.57 -9.72
N ASP A 32 5.80 -23.44 -8.86
CA ASP A 32 4.60 -23.13 -8.06
C ASP A 32 4.83 -21.94 -7.10
N THR A 33 6.01 -21.84 -6.49
CA THR A 33 6.34 -20.73 -5.60
C THR A 33 6.46 -19.41 -6.36
N GLU A 34 7.06 -19.41 -7.55
CA GLU A 34 7.20 -18.24 -8.40
C GLU A 34 5.83 -17.75 -8.89
N GLU A 35 4.94 -18.67 -9.27
CA GLU A 35 3.58 -18.33 -9.65
C GLU A 35 2.82 -17.67 -8.50
N ARG A 36 2.88 -18.26 -7.30
CA ARG A 36 2.27 -17.67 -6.10
C ARG A 36 2.83 -16.30 -5.76
N LEU A 37 4.15 -16.11 -5.89
CA LEU A 37 4.78 -14.82 -5.67
C LEU A 37 4.27 -13.76 -6.65
N MET A 38 4.09 -14.12 -7.92
CA MET A 38 3.53 -13.22 -8.93
C MET A 38 2.07 -12.85 -8.61
N GLN A 39 1.26 -13.81 -8.18
CA GLN A 39 -0.12 -13.56 -7.76
C GLN A 39 -0.19 -12.61 -6.55
N LEU A 40 0.63 -12.84 -5.53
CA LEU A 40 0.71 -11.97 -4.34
C LEU A 40 1.14 -10.54 -4.69
N LYS A 41 2.14 -10.36 -5.57
CA LYS A 41 2.55 -9.04 -6.07
C LYS A 41 1.41 -8.31 -6.79
N ASN A 42 0.57 -9.05 -7.53
CA ASN A 42 -0.59 -8.47 -8.20
C ASN A 42 -1.70 -8.07 -7.21
N GLN A 43 -1.92 -8.87 -6.16
CA GLN A 43 -2.84 -8.54 -5.08
C GLN A 43 -2.39 -7.30 -4.30
N GLU A 44 -1.10 -7.20 -3.97
CA GLU A 44 -0.50 -6.03 -3.32
C GLU A 44 -0.76 -4.75 -4.13
N LYS A 45 -0.48 -4.78 -5.45
CA LYS A 45 -0.75 -3.65 -6.34
C LYS A 45 -2.23 -3.25 -6.35
N LYS A 46 -3.15 -4.22 -6.30
CA LYS A 46 -4.59 -3.96 -6.25
C LYS A 46 -4.99 -3.26 -4.95
N ILE A 47 -4.49 -3.76 -3.82
CA ILE A 47 -4.76 -3.17 -2.49
C ILE A 47 -4.22 -1.74 -2.42
N LEU A 48 -2.99 -1.49 -2.90
CA LEU A 48 -2.41 -0.16 -2.91
C LEU A 48 -3.24 0.84 -3.74
N LYS A 49 -3.72 0.42 -4.92
CA LYS A 49 -4.61 1.24 -5.75
C LYS A 49 -5.93 1.54 -5.04
N GLN A 50 -6.53 0.54 -4.39
CA GLN A 50 -7.77 0.71 -3.63
C GLN A 50 -7.59 1.68 -2.46
N ASP A 51 -6.46 1.60 -1.75
CA ASP A 51 -6.15 2.48 -0.63
C ASP A 51 -5.96 3.94 -1.08
N ILE A 52 -5.30 4.17 -2.22
CA ILE A 52 -5.20 5.51 -2.83
C ILE A 52 -6.60 6.06 -3.17
N VAL A 53 -7.45 5.25 -3.79
CA VAL A 53 -8.82 5.66 -4.14
C VAL A 53 -9.64 5.96 -2.89
N ARG A 54 -9.52 5.13 -1.85
CA ARG A 54 -10.18 5.34 -0.56
C ARG A 54 -9.76 6.67 0.06
N ARG A 55 -8.46 6.93 0.18
CA ARG A 55 -7.94 8.20 0.71
C ARG A 55 -8.41 9.41 -0.09
N ARG A 56 -8.50 9.30 -1.42
CA ARG A 56 -9.05 10.36 -2.28
C ARG A 56 -10.53 10.61 -1.99
N LYS A 57 -11.35 9.56 -1.87
CA LYS A 57 -12.77 9.67 -1.53
C LYS A 57 -12.97 10.31 -0.15
N GLU A 58 -12.21 9.89 0.85
CA GLU A 58 -12.25 10.46 2.20
C GLU A 58 -11.85 11.95 2.18
N ARG A 59 -10.80 12.32 1.43
CA ARG A 59 -10.42 13.72 1.25
C ARG A 59 -11.54 14.52 0.59
N THR A 60 -12.11 14.03 -0.50
CA THR A 60 -13.21 14.71 -1.20
C THR A 60 -14.43 14.86 -0.30
N HIS A 61 -14.81 13.82 0.43
CA HIS A 61 -15.92 13.88 1.37
C HIS A 61 -15.67 14.95 2.44
N ARG A 62 -14.48 14.99 3.06
CA ARG A 62 -14.12 16.04 4.03
C ARG A 62 -14.21 17.44 3.43
N LEU A 63 -13.74 17.64 2.20
CA LEU A 63 -13.78 18.95 1.54
C LEU A 63 -15.21 19.40 1.25
N ILE A 64 -16.05 18.50 0.73
CA ILE A 64 -17.46 18.80 0.43
C ILE A 64 -18.24 19.09 1.71
N THR A 65 -18.03 18.32 2.79
CA THR A 65 -18.76 18.51 4.05
C THR A 65 -18.30 19.76 4.79
N ARG A 66 -17.00 20.10 4.77
CA ARG A 66 -16.45 21.22 5.54
C ARG A 66 -16.50 22.57 4.81
N ARG A 67 -16.51 22.59 3.46
CA ARG A 67 -16.55 23.84 2.69
C ARG A 67 -17.77 24.71 3.04
N PRO A 68 -19.01 24.19 3.09
CA PRO A 68 -20.18 25.02 3.42
C PRO A 68 -20.10 25.64 4.83
N ILE A 69 -19.51 24.91 5.78
CA ILE A 69 -19.29 25.44 7.14
C ILE A 69 -18.34 26.63 7.08
N LEU A 70 -17.23 26.52 6.35
CA LEU A 70 -16.26 27.62 6.22
C LEU A 70 -16.86 28.82 5.49
N GLU A 71 -17.61 28.59 4.41
CA GLU A 71 -18.31 29.67 3.69
C GLU A 71 -19.31 30.39 4.60
N SER A 72 -20.06 29.66 5.45
CA SER A 72 -21.02 30.25 6.39
C SER A 72 -20.42 31.13 7.50
N LEU A 73 -19.11 31.02 7.75
CA LEU A 73 -18.41 31.79 8.78
C LEU A 73 -17.85 33.13 8.26
N ILE A 74 -17.90 33.36 6.95
CA ILE A 74 -17.34 34.55 6.30
C ILE A 74 -18.52 35.40 5.82
N GLU A 75 -18.59 36.64 6.28
CA GLU A 75 -19.60 37.59 5.80
C GLU A 75 -19.39 37.88 4.30
N ASN A 76 -20.48 37.87 3.53
CA ASN A 76 -20.48 38.08 2.07
C ASN A 76 -19.48 37.19 1.31
N ALA A 77 -19.28 35.94 1.77
CA ALA A 77 -18.33 34.99 1.17
C ALA A 77 -18.55 34.77 -0.34
N GLU A 78 -19.78 34.89 -0.83
CA GLU A 78 -20.16 34.74 -2.23
C GLU A 78 -19.61 35.86 -3.15
N GLU A 79 -19.27 37.02 -2.59
CA GLU A 79 -18.69 38.15 -3.31
C GLU A 79 -17.15 38.09 -3.35
N LEU A 80 -16.54 37.21 -2.54
CA LEU A 80 -15.10 37.06 -2.43
C LEU A 80 -14.56 36.04 -3.42
N THR A 81 -13.44 36.36 -4.03
CA THR A 81 -12.69 35.42 -4.87
C THR A 81 -11.96 34.37 -4.04
N GLU A 82 -11.57 33.26 -4.67
CA GLU A 82 -10.79 32.20 -4.01
C GLU A 82 -9.47 32.72 -3.40
N GLU A 83 -8.82 33.70 -4.04
CA GLU A 83 -7.57 34.28 -3.53
C GLU A 83 -7.83 35.23 -2.36
N GLU A 84 -8.90 36.01 -2.38
CA GLU A 84 -9.28 36.87 -1.24
C GLU A 84 -9.65 36.04 0.00
N ILE A 85 -10.43 34.96 -0.18
CA ILE A 85 -10.73 34.01 0.91
C ILE A 85 -9.44 33.43 1.47
N LYS A 86 -8.49 33.04 0.60
CA LYS A 86 -7.21 32.48 1.03
C LYS A 86 -6.37 33.50 1.80
N ILE A 87 -6.28 34.74 1.34
CA ILE A 87 -5.58 35.83 2.05
C ILE A 87 -6.22 36.04 3.43
N LEU A 88 -7.55 36.13 3.50
CA LEU A 88 -8.30 36.29 4.75
C LEU A 88 -7.98 35.17 5.75
N LEU A 89 -8.02 33.91 5.31
CA LEU A 89 -7.74 32.76 6.16
C LEU A 89 -6.27 32.70 6.62
N GLU A 90 -5.32 33.07 5.76
CA GLU A 90 -3.90 33.17 6.14
C GLU A 90 -3.66 34.27 7.17
N GLU A 91 -4.32 35.43 7.05
CA GLU A 91 -4.26 36.48 8.08
C GLU A 91 -4.93 36.05 9.38
N ALA A 92 -6.13 35.46 9.32
CA ALA A 92 -6.85 34.97 10.49
C ALA A 92 -6.02 33.93 11.29
N LYS A 93 -5.31 33.04 10.59
CA LYS A 93 -4.43 32.03 11.20
C LYS A 93 -3.26 32.63 11.98
N LYS A 94 -2.82 33.85 11.65
CA LYS A 94 -1.70 34.52 12.36
C LYS A 94 -2.11 35.00 13.74
N THR A 95 -3.40 35.25 13.97
CA THR A 95 -3.93 35.78 15.23
C THR A 95 -3.61 34.86 16.42
N LYS A 96 -3.42 35.46 17.60
CA LYS A 96 -3.13 34.73 18.84
C LYS A 96 -4.28 33.78 19.22
N GLN A 97 -5.51 34.28 19.12
CA GLN A 97 -6.74 33.55 19.46
C GLN A 97 -6.90 32.27 18.63
N PHE A 98 -6.63 32.35 17.31
CA PHE A 98 -6.69 31.18 16.44
C PHE A 98 -5.69 30.10 16.86
N LYS A 99 -4.44 30.48 17.13
CA LYS A 99 -3.38 29.56 17.57
C LYS A 99 -3.68 28.94 18.94
N GLU A 100 -4.17 29.73 19.90
CA GLU A 100 -4.56 29.25 21.23
C GLU A 100 -5.73 28.27 21.15
N THR A 101 -6.76 28.59 20.36
CA THR A 101 -7.91 27.70 20.15
C THR A 101 -7.48 26.37 19.52
N LEU A 102 -6.62 26.41 18.51
CA LEU A 102 -6.06 25.20 17.91
C LEU A 102 -5.27 24.35 18.90
N LYS A 103 -4.46 24.99 19.76
CA LYS A 103 -3.68 24.29 20.78
C LYS A 103 -4.59 23.56 21.75
N ILE A 104 -5.62 24.24 22.28
CA ILE A 104 -6.61 23.64 23.18
C ILE A 104 -7.31 22.44 22.52
N MET A 105 -7.70 22.57 21.24
CA MET A 105 -8.32 21.46 20.50
C MET A 105 -7.38 20.28 20.25
N SER A 106 -6.06 20.51 20.19
CA SER A 106 -5.06 19.45 19.97
C SER A 106 -4.62 18.73 21.26
N GLU A 107 -4.88 19.33 22.42
CA GLU A 107 -4.53 18.79 23.74
C GLU A 107 -5.67 17.99 24.38
N ASN A 108 -6.87 18.04 23.80
CA ASN A 108 -8.04 17.20 24.15
C ASN A 108 -8.12 15.96 23.28
#